data_AF-A0A448X9Q6-F1
#
_entry.id   AF-A0A448X9Q6-F1
#
_cell.length_a   1.000
_cell.length_b   1.000
_cell.length_c   1.000
_cell.angle_alpha   90.00
_cell.angle_beta   90.00
_cell.angle_gamma   90.00
#
_symmetry.space_group_name_H-M   'P 1'
#
loop_
_entity.id
_entity.type
_entity.pdbx_description
1 polymer ?
#
loop_
_entity_poly.entity_id
_entity_poly.type
_entity_poly.pdbx_seq_one_letter_code
_entity_poly.pdbx_strand_id
1 'polypeptide(L)'
;GHPLYSARVNQAGQSCSPGAQYFAGNCYYPPKALTTATWEEAETKCNQLSDENDKQTRGHLASLHSIEEAQFLSELISNVSQIIWLGLKLNCE
;
A
#
# COMPACT_ATOMS: atom_id res chain seq x y z
N GLY A 1 3.81 9.64 26.46
CA GLY A 1 4.05 8.26 26.95
C GLY A 1 3.09 7.34 26.23
N HIS A 2 3.61 6.38 25.48
CA HIS A 2 2.85 5.41 24.69
C HIS A 2 1.92 4.58 25.58
N PRO A 3 0.64 4.38 25.22
CA PRO A 3 -0.02 3.12 25.50
C PRO A 3 0.63 2.10 24.56
N LEU A 4 1.38 1.15 25.09
CA LEU A 4 1.79 -0.04 24.36
C LEU A 4 0.50 -0.72 23.90
N TYR A 5 0.19 -0.60 22.61
CA TYR A 5 -0.87 -1.38 21.96
C TYR A 5 -0.58 -2.83 22.29
N SER A 6 -1.41 -3.35 23.17
CA SER A 6 -1.32 -4.63 23.83
C SER A 6 -0.67 -5.70 22.96
N ALA A 7 0.46 -6.21 23.44
CA ALA A 7 0.93 -7.54 23.10
C ALA A 7 -0.21 -8.55 23.38
N ARG A 8 -1.05 -8.83 22.38
CA ARG A 8 -1.97 -9.98 22.29
C ARG A 8 -2.77 -9.94 20.99
N VAL A 9 -2.08 -10.10 19.86
CA VAL A 9 -2.59 -10.89 18.73
C VAL A 9 -1.39 -11.56 18.05
N ASN A 10 -1.03 -12.76 18.50
CA ASN A 10 -0.66 -13.80 17.54
C ASN A 10 -1.99 -14.42 17.09
N GLN A 11 -2.61 -13.86 16.06
CA GLN A 11 -3.65 -14.53 15.29
C GLN A 11 -2.94 -14.89 14.00
N ALA A 12 -2.65 -16.19 13.83
CA ALA A 12 -2.35 -16.71 12.52
C ALA A 12 -3.49 -16.29 11.58
N GLY A 13 -3.25 -15.34 10.67
CA GLY A 13 -4.28 -14.86 9.73
C GLY A 13 -4.17 -13.41 9.26
N GLN A 14 -3.31 -12.56 9.84
CA GLN A 14 -3.03 -11.22 9.30
C GLN A 14 -1.64 -11.19 8.67
N SER A 15 -1.52 -11.82 7.51
CA SER A 15 -0.31 -11.81 6.70
C SER A 15 -0.66 -11.32 5.32
N CYS A 16 -0.03 -10.24 4.88
CA CYS A 16 -0.08 -9.88 3.47
C CYS A 16 0.63 -10.94 2.64
N SER A 17 0.22 -11.05 1.37
CA SER A 17 0.93 -11.90 0.42
C SER A 17 2.42 -11.51 0.31
N PRO A 18 3.32 -12.44 -0.05
CA PRO A 18 4.75 -12.15 -0.11
C PRO A 18 5.09 -10.90 -0.92
N GLY A 19 5.89 -10.01 -0.34
CA GLY A 19 6.30 -8.75 -0.97
C GLY A 19 5.40 -7.55 -0.67
N ALA A 20 4.23 -7.74 -0.04
CA ALA A 20 3.44 -6.64 0.53
C ALA A 20 3.78 -6.40 2.01
N GLN A 21 3.61 -5.15 2.44
CA GLN A 21 3.77 -4.72 3.82
C GLN A 21 2.40 -4.43 4.44
N TYR A 22 2.18 -4.93 5.66
CA TYR A 22 0.94 -4.72 6.39
C TYR A 22 0.99 -3.40 7.16
N PHE A 23 -0.06 -2.59 7.03
CA PHE A 23 -0.28 -1.42 7.88
C PHE A 23 -1.77 -1.16 8.05
N ALA A 24 -2.21 -1.00 9.31
CA ALA A 24 -3.56 -0.60 9.69
C ALA A 24 -4.72 -1.38 9.00
N GLY A 25 -4.54 -2.67 8.73
CA GLY A 25 -5.56 -3.52 8.09
C GLY A 25 -5.44 -3.64 6.58
N ASN A 26 -4.49 -2.94 5.96
CA ASN A 26 -4.26 -2.94 4.51
C ASN A 26 -2.88 -3.54 4.17
N CYS A 27 -2.74 -3.97 2.91
CA CYS A 27 -1.52 -4.53 2.34
C CYS A 27 -0.99 -3.63 1.22
N TYR A 28 0.25 -3.18 1.33
CA TYR A 28 0.87 -2.23 0.40
C TYR A 28 2.05 -2.89 -0.33
N TYR A 29 2.03 -2.83 -1.66
CA TYR A 29 3.13 -3.29 -2.49
C TYR A 29 4.04 -2.12 -2.85
N PRO A 30 5.30 -2.08 -2.37
CA PRO A 30 6.23 -1.05 -2.77
C PRO A 30 6.54 -1.18 -4.27
N PRO A 31 6.67 -0.05 -4.99
CA PRO A 31 6.99 -0.06 -6.40
C PRO A 31 8.39 -0.65 -6.63
N LYS A 32 8.54 -1.45 -7.68
CA LYS A 32 9.84 -1.92 -8.14
C LYS A 32 10.54 -0.78 -8.89
N ALA A 33 11.79 -0.50 -8.54
CA ALA A 33 12.57 0.70 -8.94
C ALA A 33 12.86 0.87 -10.45
N LEU A 34 12.21 0.12 -11.33
CA LEU A 34 12.54 0.04 -12.77
C LEU A 34 11.36 0.34 -13.70
N THR A 35 10.20 0.72 -13.18
CA THR A 35 9.01 0.94 -14.01
C THR A 35 8.64 2.41 -14.08
N THR A 36 8.93 3.04 -15.22
CA THR A 36 8.25 4.26 -15.67
C THR A 36 6.85 3.87 -16.15
N ALA A 37 5.82 4.50 -15.59
CA ALA A 37 4.43 4.29 -15.99
C ALA A 37 3.67 5.61 -15.86
N THR A 38 2.66 5.82 -16.70
CA THR A 38 1.62 6.82 -16.46
C THR A 38 0.79 6.44 -15.23
N TRP A 39 0.01 7.40 -14.71
CA TRP A 39 -0.87 7.14 -13.58
C TRP A 39 -1.88 6.02 -13.90
N GLU A 40 -2.53 6.08 -15.07
CA GLU A 40 -3.50 5.09 -15.53
C GLU A 40 -2.90 3.68 -15.68
N GLU A 41 -1.67 3.58 -16.21
CA GLU A 41 -0.95 2.31 -16.32
C GLU A 41 -0.59 1.74 -14.94
N ALA A 42 -0.21 2.60 -13.99
CA ALA A 42 0.11 2.18 -12.63
C ALA A 42 -1.13 1.66 -11.89
N GLU A 43 -2.26 2.37 -12.00
CA GLU A 43 -3.55 1.93 -11.44
C GLU A 43 -4.00 0.60 -12.05
N THR A 44 -3.88 0.45 -13.37
CA THR A 44 -4.23 -0.80 -14.05
C THR A 44 -3.37 -1.98 -13.55
N LYS A 45 -2.07 -1.77 -13.28
CA LYS A 45 -1.20 -2.79 -12.70
C LYS A 45 -1.58 -3.13 -11.25
N CYS A 46 -1.90 -2.13 -10.43
CA CYS A 46 -2.37 -2.37 -9.07
C CYS A 46 -3.69 -3.16 -9.04
N ASN A 47 -4.61 -2.88 -9.97
CA ASN A 47 -5.89 -3.61 -10.13
C ASN A 47 -5.72 -5.09 -10.51
N GLN A 48 -4.53 -5.50 -10.97
CA GLN A 48 -4.20 -6.90 -11.26
C GLN A 48 -3.68 -7.64 -10.03
N LEU A 49 -3.32 -6.93 -8.96
CA LEU A 49 -2.91 -7.52 -7.70
C LEU A 49 -4.15 -7.95 -6.90
N SER A 50 -4.02 -9.05 -6.17
CA SER A 50 -5.01 -9.54 -5.21
C SER A 50 -4.27 -10.18 -4.06
N ASP A 51 -4.83 -10.10 -2.85
CA ASP A 51 -4.28 -10.86 -1.74
C ASP A 51 -4.59 -12.36 -1.95
N GLU A 52 -3.62 -13.22 -1.67
CA GLU A 52 -3.82 -14.67 -1.67
C GLU A 52 -4.90 -15.10 -0.67
N ASN A 53 -5.04 -14.36 0.43
CA ASN A 53 -6.05 -14.58 1.46
C ASN A 53 -7.40 -13.96 1.10
N ASP A 54 -7.41 -12.99 0.18
CA ASP A 54 -8.62 -12.32 -0.33
C ASP A 54 -8.52 -12.07 -1.84
N LYS A 55 -8.91 -13.10 -2.60
CA LYS A 55 -8.91 -13.07 -4.08
C LYS A 55 -10.03 -12.22 -4.68
N GLN A 56 -11.01 -11.80 -3.87
CA GLN A 56 -12.14 -11.00 -4.34
C GLN A 56 -11.76 -9.52 -4.39
N THR A 57 -10.92 -9.09 -3.45
CA THR A 57 -10.39 -7.72 -3.42
C THR A 57 -9.27 -7.56 -4.46
N ARG A 58 -9.37 -6.48 -5.23
CA ARG A 58 -8.29 -6.01 -6.11
C ARG A 58 -7.51 -4.91 -5.42
N GLY A 59 -6.21 -4.87 -5.68
CA GLY A 59 -5.37 -3.75 -5.27
C GLY A 59 -5.71 -2.49 -6.05
N HIS A 60 -5.32 -1.34 -5.52
CA HIS A 60 -5.41 -0.03 -6.15
C HIS A 60 -4.12 0.75 -5.86
N LEU A 61 -3.86 1.86 -6.56
CA LEU A 61 -2.86 2.81 -6.08
C LEU A 61 -3.21 3.26 -4.66
N ALA A 62 -2.20 3.40 -3.81
CA ALA A 62 -2.42 3.74 -2.42
C ALA A 62 -3.13 5.09 -2.30
N SER A 63 -4.23 5.12 -1.54
CA SER A 63 -4.87 6.33 -1.06
C SER A 63 -4.25 6.76 0.27
N LEU A 64 -4.51 8.00 0.68
CA LEU A 64 -4.06 8.53 1.96
C LEU A 64 -5.28 8.97 2.76
N HIS A 65 -5.48 8.33 3.91
CA HIS A 65 -6.60 8.58 4.82
C HIS A 65 -6.16 9.09 6.19
N SER A 66 -4.85 9.03 6.50
CA SER A 66 -4.30 9.54 7.75
C SER A 66 -2.86 10.02 7.61
N ILE A 67 -2.37 10.76 8.60
CA ILE A 67 -0.98 11.20 8.67
C ILE A 67 -0.06 10.01 8.93
N GLU A 68 -0.51 9.06 9.75
CA GLU A 68 0.23 7.85 10.09
C GLU A 68 0.43 6.97 8.85
N GLU A 69 -0.57 6.88 7.98
CA GLU A 69 -0.47 6.17 6.70
C GLU A 69 0.52 6.88 5.76
N ALA A 70 0.48 8.22 5.69
CA ALA A 70 1.44 8.98 4.89
C ALA A 70 2.88 8.81 5.37
N GLN A 71 3.09 8.78 6.69
CA GLN A 71 4.40 8.52 7.30
C GLN A 71 4.89 7.10 6.99
N PHE A 72 4.03 6.10 7.19
CA PHE A 72 4.33 4.71 6.85
C PHE A 72 4.74 4.55 5.38
N LEU A 73 3.96 5.12 4.44
CA LEU A 73 4.28 5.05 3.02
C LEU A 73 5.60 5.75 2.69
N SER A 74 5.88 6.89 3.32
CA SER A 74 7.16 7.60 3.17
C SER A 74 8.36 6.77 3.62
N GLU A 75 8.22 6.03 4.73
CA GLU A 75 9.26 5.12 5.21
C GLU A 75 9.42 3.91 4.28
N LEU A 76 8.30 3.33 3.83
CA LEU A 76 8.27 2.18 2.94
C LEU A 76 8.98 2.45 1.60
N ILE A 77 8.83 3.66 1.05
CA ILE A 77 9.43 4.05 -0.23
C ILE A 77 10.72 4.88 -0.07
N SER A 78 11.27 4.98 1.14
CA SER A 78 12.44 5.83 1.43
C SER A 78 13.69 5.50 0.59
N ASN A 79 13.83 4.25 0.17
CA ASN A 79 14.94 3.80 -0.69
C ASN A 79 14.62 3.85 -2.20
N VAL A 80 13.46 4.39 -2.58
CA VAL A 80 13.02 4.48 -3.97
C VAL A 80 13.35 5.88 -4.50
N SER A 81 14.20 5.94 -5.52
CA SER A 81 14.69 7.21 -6.10
C SER A 81 13.79 7.79 -7.20
N GLN A 82 12.64 7.19 -7.48
CA GLN A 82 11.71 7.59 -8.53
C GLN A 82 10.43 8.21 -7.99
N ILE A 83 9.75 9.00 -8.84
CA ILE A 83 8.39 9.50 -8.56
C ILE A 83 7.43 8.31 -8.45
N ILE A 84 6.59 8.33 -7.42
CA ILE A 84 5.59 7.30 -7.14
C ILE A 84 4.20 7.89 -7.32
N TRP A 85 3.30 7.11 -7.91
CA TRP A 85 1.89 7.46 -8.06
C TRP A 85 1.08 7.05 -6.83
N LEU A 86 0.15 7.93 -6.44
CA LEU A 86 -0.89 7.66 -5.43
C LEU A 86 -2.27 7.74 -6.09
N GLY A 87 -3.27 7.11 -5.48
CA GLY A 87 -4.64 7.00 -5.97
C GLY A 87 -5.48 8.27 -5.77
N LEU A 88 -5.01 9.43 -6.24
CA LEU A 88 -5.76 10.69 -6.21
C LEU A 88 -5.90 11.26 -7.61
N LYS A 89 -7.13 11.36 -8.11
CA LYS A 89 -7.48 12.03 -9.37
C LYS A 89 -8.59 13.04 -9.11
N LEU A 90 -8.26 14.32 -9.25
CA LEU A 90 -9.24 15.40 -9.18
C LEU A 90 -9.77 15.66 -10.59
N ASN A 91 -11.09 15.57 -10.79
CA ASN A 91 -11.70 16.05 -12.01
C ASN A 91 -12.11 17.51 -11.81
N CYS A 92 -11.46 18.41 -12.53
CA CYS A 92 -11.80 19.83 -12.56
C CYS A 92 -12.45 20.13 -13.91
N GLU A 93 -13.65 19.59 -14.14
CA GLU A 93 -14.51 19.95 -15.27
C GLU A 93 -15.72 20.75 -14.76
#